data_AF-A0A0L0J586-F1
#
_entry.id   AF-A0A0L0J586-F1
#
_cell.length_a   1.000
_cell.length_b   1.000
_cell.length_c   1.000
_cell.angle_alpha   90.00
_cell.angle_beta   90.00
_cell.angle_gamma   90.00
#
_symmetry.space_group_name_H-M   'P 1'
#
loop_
_entity.id
_entity.type
_entity.pdbx_description
1 polymer ?
#
loop_
_entity_poly.entity_id
_entity_poly.type
_entity_poly.pdbx_seq_one_letter_code
_entity_poly.pdbx_strand_id
1 'polypeptide(L)'
;MSEQEVRPLMASGRFSKVRQRFVANVASIRTILANRRARAKGPHEPLPAGQRPQDFLAILLLAAGFGVVMLDIPAIPWVRALPPEYGVVFSWVTDLGKSNWILWSTGLFCLACLALVNAQVLAVRVRMAGAMIWTYAAFVFYSVALSGLLVVILKWSIGRARPKLYEVAGPVEFSLFAFNSTYTSFPSGHSTTVAAFALALALIFPAWRWLIAAVAFWAAFSRVMVGAHYPSDVAAGLLLGAATTLYCARWMAKRRIGFVLRPGGRIRPIANAFSARAAFRALWNAALGRRSMTAHPAAAQDEK
;
A
#
# COMPACT_ATOMS: atom_id res chain seq x y z
N MET A 1 4.08 -56.47 7.85
CA MET A 1 4.34 -55.01 7.80
C MET A 1 3.09 -54.32 8.28
N SER A 2 3.02 -54.00 9.58
CA SER A 2 1.82 -53.41 10.19
C SER A 2 1.84 -51.88 10.05
N GLU A 3 0.65 -51.29 9.90
CA GLU A 3 0.34 -49.86 9.72
C GLU A 3 0.81 -48.93 10.88
N GLN A 4 1.73 -49.35 11.73
CA GLN A 4 2.23 -48.59 12.89
C GLN A 4 3.55 -47.85 12.66
N GLU A 5 4.17 -47.95 11.48
CA GLU A 5 5.43 -47.24 11.17
C GLU A 5 5.26 -45.89 10.47
N VAL A 6 4.03 -45.44 10.18
CA VAL A 6 3.78 -44.11 9.60
C VAL A 6 3.46 -43.10 10.71
N ARG A 7 4.40 -42.91 11.63
CA ARG A 7 4.46 -41.68 12.45
C ARG A 7 4.77 -40.50 11.52
N PRO A 8 4.08 -39.36 11.67
CA PRO A 8 4.78 -38.10 11.66
C PRO A 8 4.65 -37.45 13.04
N LEU A 9 5.43 -37.96 13.99
CA LEU A 9 5.73 -37.30 15.27
C LEU A 9 6.62 -36.05 15.12
N MET A 10 6.78 -35.54 13.90
CA MET A 10 7.60 -34.37 13.56
C MET A 10 6.77 -33.14 13.12
N ALA A 11 5.45 -33.25 12.94
CA ALA A 11 4.61 -32.13 12.46
C ALA A 11 3.92 -31.33 13.58
N SER A 12 3.61 -31.93 14.73
CA SER A 12 2.80 -31.28 15.78
C SER A 12 3.54 -30.19 16.56
N GLY A 13 4.81 -30.41 16.92
CA GLY A 13 5.58 -29.47 17.74
C GLY A 13 5.98 -28.19 17.02
N ARG A 14 6.37 -28.27 15.74
CA ARG A 14 6.79 -27.10 14.96
C ARG A 14 5.61 -26.22 14.58
N PHE A 15 4.50 -26.83 14.15
CA PHE A 15 3.27 -26.09 13.81
C PHE A 15 2.64 -25.43 15.04
N SER A 16 2.62 -26.13 16.18
CA SER A 16 2.19 -25.56 17.47
C SER A 16 3.01 -24.32 17.87
N LYS A 17 4.34 -24.39 17.75
CA LYS A 17 5.23 -23.24 18.04
C LYS A 17 4.99 -22.04 17.12
N VAL A 18 4.79 -22.28 15.82
CA VAL A 18 4.48 -21.21 14.84
C VAL A 18 3.12 -20.57 15.17
N ARG A 19 2.10 -21.39 15.46
CA ARG A 19 0.77 -20.91 15.86
C ARG A 19 0.84 -20.08 17.14
N GLN A 20 1.57 -20.52 18.16
CA GLN A 20 1.76 -19.79 19.41
C GLN A 20 2.42 -18.43 19.19
N ARG A 21 3.50 -18.37 18.38
CA ARG A 21 4.17 -17.11 18.02
C ARG A 21 3.23 -16.16 17.29
N PHE A 22 2.49 -16.67 16.30
CA PHE A 22 1.52 -15.90 15.55
C PHE A 22 0.47 -15.26 16.48
N VAL A 23 -0.15 -16.06 17.35
CA VAL A 23 -1.15 -15.58 18.30
C VAL A 23 -0.56 -14.55 19.26
N ALA A 24 0.65 -14.79 19.80
CA ALA A 24 1.31 -13.86 20.71
C ALA A 24 1.65 -12.52 20.04
N ASN A 25 2.18 -12.54 18.81
CA ASN A 25 2.49 -11.34 18.05
C ASN A 25 1.23 -10.55 17.69
N VAL A 26 0.15 -11.23 17.27
CA VAL A 26 -1.15 -10.59 16.99
C VAL A 26 -1.74 -9.97 18.25
N ALA A 27 -1.68 -10.66 19.40
CA ALA A 27 -2.14 -10.13 20.68
C ALA A 27 -1.35 -8.86 21.07
N SER A 28 -0.02 -8.90 20.92
CA SER A 28 0.84 -7.73 21.18
C SER A 28 0.46 -6.52 20.33
N ILE A 29 0.24 -6.72 19.02
CA ILE A 29 -0.20 -5.66 18.11
C ILE A 29 -1.56 -5.11 18.53
N ARG A 30 -2.53 -5.98 18.88
CA ARG A 30 -3.85 -5.57 19.37
C ARG A 30 -3.76 -4.70 20.61
N THR A 31 -2.91 -5.07 21.58
CA THR A 31 -2.67 -4.28 22.79
C THR A 31 -2.05 -2.91 22.45
N ILE A 32 -1.05 -2.88 21.55
CA ILE A 32 -0.46 -1.61 21.08
C ILE A 32 -1.51 -0.71 20.44
N LEU A 33 -2.37 -1.27 19.59
CA LEU A 33 -3.44 -0.51 18.93
C LEU A 33 -4.48 0.00 19.95
N ALA A 34 -4.88 -0.84 20.91
CA ALA A 34 -5.81 -0.48 21.98
C ALA A 34 -5.28 0.69 22.82
N ASN A 35 -4.03 0.60 23.27
CA ASN A 35 -3.35 1.65 24.06
C ASN A 35 -3.19 2.97 23.29
N ARG A 36 -3.28 2.94 21.96
CA ARG A 36 -3.19 4.13 21.09
C ARG A 36 -4.55 4.67 20.68
N ARG A 37 -5.67 4.02 21.03
CA ARG A 37 -7.03 4.51 20.70
C ARG A 37 -7.32 5.86 21.35
N ALA A 38 -6.93 6.03 22.62
CA ALA A 38 -7.12 7.30 23.34
C ALA A 38 -6.42 8.48 22.64
N ARG A 39 -5.24 8.23 22.04
CA ARG A 39 -4.47 9.25 21.30
C ARG A 39 -5.20 9.80 20.07
N ALA A 40 -6.07 9.00 19.47
CA ALA A 40 -6.86 9.41 18.30
C ALA A 40 -8.04 10.33 18.66
N LYS A 41 -8.43 10.41 19.94
CA LYS A 41 -9.51 11.26 20.45
C LYS A 41 -9.03 12.64 20.90
N GLY A 42 -7.72 12.90 20.83
CA GLY A 42 -7.17 14.21 21.20
C GLY A 42 -7.65 15.32 20.24
N PRO A 43 -7.60 16.60 20.67
CA PRO A 43 -7.95 17.72 19.81
C PRO A 43 -7.04 17.71 18.57
N HIS A 44 -7.68 17.66 17.41
CA HIS A 44 -7.01 17.74 16.12
C HIS A 44 -7.56 18.95 15.39
N GLU A 45 -6.66 19.79 14.86
CA GLU A 45 -7.06 20.87 13.97
C GLU A 45 -7.90 20.31 12.81
N PRO A 46 -8.95 21.03 12.38
CA PRO A 46 -9.70 20.67 11.19
C PRO A 46 -8.74 20.61 9.98
N LEU A 47 -9.06 19.74 9.03
CA LEU A 47 -8.23 19.58 7.84
C LEU A 47 -8.19 20.89 7.04
N PRO A 48 -7.02 21.34 6.58
CA PRO A 48 -6.91 22.47 5.67
C PRO A 48 -7.74 22.25 4.40
N ALA A 49 -8.12 23.34 3.72
CA ALA A 49 -8.69 23.26 2.38
C ALA A 49 -7.75 22.51 1.43
N GLY A 50 -8.31 21.71 0.52
CA GLY A 50 -7.58 20.82 -0.39
C GLY A 50 -7.15 19.48 0.24
N GLN A 51 -7.44 19.26 1.52
CA GLN A 51 -7.09 18.04 2.25
C GLN A 51 -8.30 17.26 2.78
N ARG A 52 -9.50 17.84 2.69
CA ARG A 52 -10.74 17.23 3.18
C ARG A 52 -11.25 16.19 2.18
N PRO A 53 -11.94 15.12 2.63
CA PRO A 53 -12.52 14.13 1.72
C PRO A 53 -13.44 14.75 0.64
N GLN A 54 -14.22 15.76 1.00
CA GLN A 54 -15.06 16.52 0.07
C GLN A 54 -14.26 17.27 -0.99
N ASP A 55 -13.04 17.73 -0.68
CA ASP A 55 -12.18 18.40 -1.66
C ASP A 55 -11.71 17.39 -2.73
N PHE A 56 -11.32 16.18 -2.31
CA PHE A 56 -10.99 15.09 -3.25
C PHE A 56 -12.18 14.69 -4.11
N LEU A 57 -13.37 14.60 -3.53
CA LEU A 57 -14.59 14.30 -4.27
C LEU A 57 -14.91 15.40 -5.29
N ALA A 58 -14.82 16.67 -4.89
CA ALA A 58 -15.04 17.80 -5.80
C ALA A 58 -14.01 17.81 -6.96
N ILE A 59 -12.73 17.60 -6.66
CA ILE A 59 -11.67 17.49 -7.68
C ILE A 59 -11.95 16.29 -8.61
N LEU A 60 -12.38 15.15 -8.07
CA LEU A 60 -12.69 13.97 -8.86
C LEU A 60 -13.87 14.22 -9.80
N LEU A 61 -14.95 14.82 -9.32
CA LEU A 61 -16.14 15.13 -10.13
C LEU A 61 -15.80 16.14 -11.24
N LEU A 62 -15.04 17.17 -10.90
CA LEU A 62 -14.60 18.19 -11.87
C LEU A 62 -13.64 17.62 -12.91
N ALA A 63 -12.66 16.81 -12.48
CA ALA A 63 -11.71 16.14 -13.37
C ALA A 63 -12.36 15.08 -14.25
N ALA A 64 -13.39 14.38 -13.75
CA ALA A 64 -14.13 13.41 -14.53
C ALA A 64 -14.94 14.09 -15.64
N GLY A 65 -15.74 15.12 -15.30
CA GLY A 65 -16.54 15.85 -16.29
C GLY A 65 -15.70 16.57 -17.34
N PHE A 66 -14.69 17.34 -16.89
CA PHE A 66 -13.79 18.07 -17.79
C PHE A 66 -12.88 17.13 -18.60
N GLY A 67 -12.37 16.07 -17.95
CA GLY A 67 -11.44 15.13 -18.57
C GLY A 67 -12.07 14.32 -19.69
N VAL A 68 -13.36 13.95 -19.57
CA VAL A 68 -14.06 13.24 -20.64
C VAL A 68 -14.10 14.05 -21.94
N VAL A 69 -14.44 15.34 -21.84
CA VAL A 69 -14.57 16.18 -23.04
C VAL A 69 -13.21 16.58 -23.59
N MET A 70 -12.30 17.03 -22.72
CA MET A 70 -11.05 17.67 -23.14
C MET A 70 -9.89 16.71 -23.35
N LEU A 71 -9.91 15.54 -22.70
CA LEU A 71 -8.80 14.59 -22.74
C LEU A 71 -9.18 13.28 -23.42
N ASP A 72 -10.34 12.70 -23.12
CA ASP A 72 -10.67 11.35 -23.59
C ASP A 72 -10.95 11.31 -25.09
N ILE A 73 -11.71 12.28 -25.61
CA ILE A 73 -12.05 12.40 -27.04
C ILE A 73 -10.79 12.51 -27.91
N PRO A 74 -9.85 13.46 -27.67
CA PRO A 74 -8.65 13.57 -28.49
C PRO A 74 -7.61 12.47 -28.24
N ALA A 75 -7.58 11.86 -27.04
CA ALA A 75 -6.54 10.90 -26.70
C ALA A 75 -6.62 9.60 -27.51
N ILE A 76 -7.83 9.09 -27.80
CA ILE A 76 -7.96 7.79 -28.49
C ILE A 76 -7.47 7.82 -29.94
N PRO A 77 -7.88 8.79 -30.79
CA PRO A 77 -7.34 8.93 -32.14
C PRO A 77 -5.82 9.13 -32.13
N TRP A 78 -5.31 9.93 -31.19
CA TRP A 78 -3.87 10.18 -31.04
C TRP A 78 -3.09 8.90 -30.73
N VAL A 79 -3.51 8.13 -29.72
CA VAL A 79 -2.83 6.87 -29.35
C VAL A 79 -2.85 5.87 -30.49
N ARG A 80 -3.95 5.79 -31.26
CA ARG A 80 -4.07 4.87 -32.41
C ARG A 80 -3.24 5.29 -33.62
N ALA A 81 -2.90 6.57 -33.74
CA ALA A 81 -2.02 7.09 -34.78
C ALA A 81 -0.54 6.79 -34.50
N LEU A 82 -0.18 6.37 -33.27
CA LEU A 82 1.19 6.05 -32.92
C LEU A 82 1.63 4.70 -33.50
N PRO A 83 2.92 4.54 -33.83
CA PRO A 83 3.48 3.26 -34.25
C PRO A 83 3.26 2.15 -33.19
N PRO A 84 2.95 0.90 -33.58
CA PRO A 84 2.64 -0.18 -32.65
C PRO A 84 3.76 -0.48 -31.63
N GLU A 85 5.01 -0.17 -31.97
CA GLU A 85 6.19 -0.37 -31.13
C GLU A 85 6.10 0.41 -29.81
N TYR A 86 5.46 1.58 -29.81
CA TYR A 86 5.23 2.35 -28.59
C TYR A 86 4.36 1.55 -27.60
N GLY A 87 3.32 0.87 -28.08
CA GLY A 87 2.47 0.02 -27.25
C GLY A 87 3.25 -1.09 -26.56
N VAL A 88 4.24 -1.68 -27.24
CA VAL A 88 5.13 -2.69 -26.67
C VAL A 88 5.97 -2.09 -25.55
N VAL A 89 6.66 -0.96 -25.78
CA VAL A 89 7.50 -0.31 -24.75
C VAL A 89 6.67 0.05 -23.50
N PHE A 90 5.48 0.62 -23.68
CA PHE A 90 4.62 0.98 -22.55
C PHE A 90 3.97 -0.22 -21.85
N SER A 91 3.93 -1.40 -22.50
CA SER A 91 3.50 -2.64 -21.85
C SER A 91 4.50 -3.12 -20.79
N TRP A 92 5.81 -2.98 -21.04
CA TRP A 92 6.85 -3.26 -20.04
C TRP A 92 6.74 -2.31 -18.84
N VAL A 93 6.45 -1.03 -19.08
CA VAL A 93 6.25 -0.03 -18.03
C VAL A 93 4.98 -0.35 -17.21
N THR A 94 3.91 -0.78 -17.87
CA THR A 94 2.66 -1.22 -17.21
C THR A 94 2.92 -2.37 -16.23
N ASP A 95 3.87 -3.26 -16.48
CA ASP A 95 4.05 -4.43 -15.62
C ASP A 95 4.52 -4.07 -14.20
N LEU A 96 5.21 -2.94 -14.05
CA LEU A 96 5.66 -2.42 -12.75
C LEU A 96 4.52 -2.08 -11.78
N GLY A 97 3.38 -1.60 -12.28
CA GLY A 97 2.27 -1.19 -11.42
C GLY A 97 1.25 -2.30 -11.10
N LYS A 98 1.55 -3.58 -11.41
CA LYS A 98 0.68 -4.71 -11.04
C LYS A 98 0.62 -4.85 -9.51
N SER A 99 -0.58 -4.83 -8.94
CA SER A 99 -0.79 -4.93 -7.48
C SER A 99 -0.30 -6.25 -6.89
N ASN A 100 -0.25 -7.33 -7.68
CA ASN A 100 0.06 -8.68 -7.22
C ASN A 100 1.42 -8.72 -6.50
N TRP A 101 2.49 -8.26 -7.12
CA TRP A 101 3.82 -8.36 -6.51
C TRP A 101 3.92 -7.48 -5.25
N ILE A 102 3.23 -6.34 -5.22
CA ILE A 102 3.18 -5.44 -4.06
C ILE A 102 2.47 -6.14 -2.89
N LEU A 103 1.29 -6.70 -3.14
CA LEU A 103 0.48 -7.38 -2.11
C LEU A 103 1.12 -8.67 -1.62
N TRP A 104 1.66 -9.50 -2.53
CA TRP A 104 2.35 -10.73 -2.16
C TRP A 104 3.61 -10.44 -1.37
N SER A 105 4.47 -9.51 -1.82
CA SER A 105 5.72 -9.20 -1.12
C SER A 105 5.45 -8.60 0.27
N THR A 106 4.60 -7.58 0.37
CA THR A 106 4.32 -6.92 1.66
C THR A 106 3.46 -7.78 2.59
N GLY A 107 2.47 -8.48 2.05
CA GLY A 107 1.60 -9.37 2.81
C GLY A 107 2.33 -10.60 3.34
N LEU A 108 3.08 -11.31 2.49
CA LEU A 108 3.88 -12.47 2.89
C LEU A 108 4.97 -12.07 3.89
N PHE A 109 5.62 -10.93 3.69
CA PHE A 109 6.57 -10.39 4.66
C PHE A 109 5.93 -10.17 6.04
N CYS A 110 4.75 -9.53 6.08
CA CYS A 110 4.04 -9.28 7.33
C CYS A 110 3.63 -10.58 8.02
N LEU A 111 3.11 -11.56 7.26
CA LEU A 111 2.73 -12.87 7.77
C LEU A 111 3.93 -13.67 8.26
N ALA A 112 5.05 -13.66 7.52
CA ALA A 112 6.30 -14.30 7.91
C ALA A 112 6.84 -13.72 9.22
N CYS A 113 6.79 -12.39 9.38
CA CYS A 113 7.16 -11.74 10.63
C CYS A 113 6.25 -12.19 11.79
N LEU A 114 4.93 -12.27 11.59
CA LEU A 114 4.01 -12.74 12.63
C LEU A 114 4.25 -14.22 13.00
N ALA A 115 4.50 -15.07 12.02
CA ALA A 115 4.61 -16.51 12.21
C ALA A 115 5.99 -16.96 12.72
N LEU A 116 7.06 -16.35 12.21
CA LEU A 116 8.43 -16.84 12.38
C LEU A 116 9.20 -16.08 13.46
N VAL A 117 8.96 -14.78 13.63
CA VAL A 117 9.73 -13.93 14.55
C VAL A 117 9.21 -14.07 15.98
N ASN A 118 10.06 -14.50 16.90
CA ASN A 118 9.77 -14.45 18.33
C ASN A 118 10.17 -13.08 18.89
N ALA A 119 9.26 -12.10 18.80
CA ALA A 119 9.54 -10.73 19.19
C ALA A 119 9.84 -10.54 20.70
N GLN A 120 9.45 -11.48 21.55
CA GLN A 120 9.67 -11.40 23.01
C GLN A 120 11.13 -11.62 23.39
N VAL A 121 11.84 -12.45 22.61
CA VAL A 121 13.24 -12.81 22.88
C VAL A 121 14.21 -11.84 22.23
N LEU A 122 13.77 -11.07 21.22
CA LEU A 122 14.64 -10.12 20.52
C LEU A 122 15.11 -8.97 21.41
N ALA A 123 16.39 -8.62 21.27
CA ALA A 123 16.96 -7.41 21.87
C ALA A 123 16.13 -6.18 21.47
N VAL A 124 15.93 -5.24 22.41
CA VAL A 124 15.02 -4.10 22.23
C VAL A 124 15.30 -3.32 20.94
N ARG A 125 16.57 -3.09 20.60
CA ARG A 125 16.95 -2.35 19.37
C ARG A 125 16.56 -3.10 18.09
N VAL A 126 16.75 -4.42 18.06
CA VAL A 126 16.38 -5.28 16.92
C VAL A 126 14.86 -5.36 16.80
N ARG A 127 14.16 -5.51 17.93
CA ARG A 127 12.69 -5.51 17.99
C ARG A 127 12.09 -4.20 17.48
N MET A 128 12.64 -3.05 17.89
CA MET A 128 12.18 -1.74 17.42
C MET A 128 12.46 -1.53 15.93
N ALA A 129 13.63 -1.95 15.44
CA ALA A 129 13.96 -1.91 14.02
C ALA A 129 13.00 -2.78 13.18
N GLY A 130 12.76 -4.02 13.60
CA GLY A 130 11.81 -4.94 12.96
C GLY A 130 10.38 -4.40 12.99
N ALA A 131 9.93 -3.87 14.14
CA ALA A 131 8.60 -3.26 14.26
C ALA A 131 8.43 -2.03 13.35
N MET A 132 9.48 -1.23 13.15
CA MET A 132 9.47 -0.10 12.21
C MET A 132 9.28 -0.58 10.77
N ILE A 133 10.07 -1.56 10.32
CA ILE A 133 9.97 -2.13 8.96
C ILE A 133 8.58 -2.76 8.75
N TRP A 134 8.13 -3.56 9.72
CA TRP A 134 6.80 -4.18 9.68
C TRP A 134 5.69 -3.14 9.58
N THR A 135 5.77 -2.05 10.34
CA THR A 135 4.75 -0.98 10.33
C THR A 135 4.64 -0.33 8.95
N TYR A 136 5.76 -0.02 8.29
CA TYR A 136 5.73 0.59 6.96
C TYR A 136 5.35 -0.41 5.86
N ALA A 137 5.75 -1.68 5.97
CA ALA A 137 5.30 -2.73 5.05
C ALA A 137 3.78 -2.96 5.16
N ALA A 138 3.24 -3.02 6.38
CA ALA A 138 1.81 -3.12 6.63
C ALA A 138 1.06 -1.89 6.09
N PHE A 139 1.61 -0.68 6.25
CA PHE A 139 1.02 0.54 5.70
C PHE A 139 0.91 0.49 4.17
N VAL A 140 1.97 0.04 3.48
CA VAL A 140 1.93 -0.15 2.02
C VAL A 140 0.88 -1.17 1.63
N PHE A 141 0.88 -2.34 2.28
CA PHE A 141 -0.09 -3.41 2.03
C PHE A 141 -1.53 -2.90 2.17
N TYR A 142 -1.87 -2.28 3.31
CA TYR A 142 -3.22 -1.80 3.57
C TYR A 142 -3.64 -0.68 2.61
N SER A 143 -2.72 0.22 2.23
CA SER A 143 -3.03 1.31 1.30
C SER A 143 -3.43 0.75 -0.06
N VAL A 144 -2.65 -0.19 -0.60
CA VAL A 144 -2.92 -0.83 -1.90
C VAL A 144 -4.14 -1.75 -1.85
N ALA A 145 -4.27 -2.57 -0.81
CA ALA A 145 -5.39 -3.50 -0.66
C ALA A 145 -6.72 -2.76 -0.52
N LEU A 146 -6.78 -1.72 0.33
CA LEU A 146 -7.99 -0.94 0.52
C LEU A 146 -8.36 -0.17 -0.74
N SER A 147 -7.39 0.46 -1.41
CA SER A 147 -7.68 1.18 -2.67
C SER A 147 -8.12 0.24 -3.78
N GLY A 148 -7.54 -0.97 -3.85
CA GLY A 148 -7.93 -2.00 -4.80
C GLY A 148 -9.36 -2.49 -4.59
N LEU A 149 -9.76 -2.71 -3.34
CA LEU A 149 -11.14 -3.07 -3.00
C LEU A 149 -12.12 -1.97 -3.42
N LEU A 150 -11.81 -0.71 -3.12
CA LEU A 150 -12.63 0.44 -3.50
C LEU A 150 -12.78 0.56 -5.03
N VAL A 151 -11.71 0.33 -5.79
CA VAL A 151 -11.76 0.31 -7.26
C VAL A 151 -12.71 -0.77 -7.77
N VAL A 152 -12.65 -1.99 -7.22
CA VAL A 152 -13.50 -3.09 -7.67
C VAL A 152 -14.97 -2.74 -7.46
N ILE A 153 -15.30 -2.20 -6.28
CA ILE A 153 -16.66 -1.73 -5.97
C ILE A 153 -17.09 -0.65 -6.97
N LEU A 154 -16.28 0.39 -7.17
CA LEU A 154 -16.61 1.49 -8.07
C LEU A 154 -16.75 1.05 -9.53
N LYS A 155 -15.90 0.11 -9.98
CA LYS A 155 -15.98 -0.45 -11.33
C LYS A 155 -17.30 -1.13 -11.60
N TRP A 156 -17.75 -1.97 -10.66
CA TRP A 156 -19.04 -2.65 -10.80
C TRP A 156 -20.21 -1.67 -10.67
N SER A 157 -20.11 -0.66 -9.81
CA SER A 157 -21.18 0.34 -9.68
C SER A 157 -21.33 1.24 -10.91
N ILE A 158 -20.22 1.73 -11.49
CA ILE A 158 -20.23 2.75 -12.55
C ILE A 158 -20.30 2.12 -13.95
N GLY A 159 -19.55 1.04 -14.19
CA GLY A 159 -19.69 0.26 -15.41
C GLY A 159 -19.34 1.00 -16.71
N ARG A 160 -18.25 1.77 -16.75
CA ARG A 160 -17.83 2.51 -17.96
C ARG A 160 -17.22 1.59 -19.03
N ALA A 161 -17.65 1.75 -20.29
CA ALA A 161 -17.08 1.07 -21.44
C ALA A 161 -15.57 1.36 -21.62
N ARG A 162 -14.81 0.36 -22.07
CA ARG A 162 -13.36 0.46 -22.34
C ARG A 162 -13.08 1.16 -23.68
N PRO A 163 -11.88 1.76 -23.88
CA PRO A 163 -11.50 2.37 -25.17
C PRO A 163 -11.55 1.43 -26.40
N LYS A 164 -11.50 0.11 -26.19
CA LYS A 164 -11.69 -0.88 -27.26
C LYS A 164 -13.10 -0.82 -27.89
N LEU A 165 -14.10 -0.30 -27.17
CA LEU A 165 -15.47 -0.11 -27.65
C LEU A 165 -15.72 1.29 -28.21
N TYR A 166 -14.70 2.13 -28.32
CA TYR A 166 -14.85 3.55 -28.68
C TYR A 166 -15.66 3.76 -29.98
N GLU A 167 -15.47 2.91 -31.00
CA GLU A 167 -16.19 3.04 -32.28
C GLU A 167 -17.68 2.68 -32.20
N VAL A 168 -18.05 1.79 -31.28
CA VAL A 168 -19.42 1.27 -31.18
C VAL A 168 -20.23 2.02 -30.13
N ALA A 169 -19.60 2.38 -29.02
CA ALA A 169 -20.25 2.94 -27.84
C ALA A 169 -19.85 4.40 -27.55
N GLY A 170 -18.80 4.91 -28.19
CA GLY A 170 -18.24 6.23 -27.88
C GLY A 170 -17.56 6.31 -26.49
N PRO A 171 -17.11 7.52 -26.09
CA PRO A 171 -16.34 7.72 -24.85
C PRO A 171 -17.19 7.80 -23.58
N VAL A 172 -18.52 7.94 -23.69
CA VAL A 172 -19.45 8.26 -22.58
C VAL A 172 -20.50 7.16 -22.36
N GLU A 173 -20.18 5.91 -22.71
CA GLU A 173 -21.10 4.78 -22.46
C GLU A 173 -20.90 4.20 -21.05
N PHE A 174 -22.02 4.09 -20.32
CA PHE A 174 -22.08 3.55 -18.96
C PHE A 174 -23.17 2.50 -18.83
N SER A 175 -22.82 1.35 -18.25
CA SER A 175 -23.75 0.28 -17.91
C SER A 175 -23.67 0.01 -16.41
N LEU A 176 -24.55 0.63 -15.63
CA LEU A 176 -24.55 0.50 -14.17
C LEU A 176 -24.67 -0.98 -13.77
N PHE A 177 -23.94 -1.39 -12.73
CA PHE A 177 -23.92 -2.77 -12.25
C PHE A 177 -23.42 -3.80 -13.29
N ALA A 178 -22.49 -3.40 -14.16
CA ALA A 178 -21.86 -4.31 -15.10
C ALA A 178 -20.74 -5.14 -14.44
N PHE A 179 -20.91 -6.46 -14.41
CA PHE A 179 -19.95 -7.40 -13.85
C PHE A 179 -18.97 -8.00 -14.89
N ASN A 180 -18.95 -7.47 -16.11
CA ASN A 180 -18.10 -7.96 -17.19
C ASN A 180 -16.82 -7.11 -17.37
N SER A 181 -15.77 -7.69 -17.98
CA SER A 181 -14.47 -7.00 -18.14
C SER A 181 -14.51 -5.82 -19.13
N THR A 182 -15.53 -5.76 -19.98
CA THR A 182 -15.65 -4.77 -21.06
C THR A 182 -16.18 -3.42 -20.56
N TYR A 183 -16.96 -3.41 -19.48
CA TYR A 183 -17.52 -2.22 -18.84
C TYR A 183 -16.82 -1.87 -17.52
N THR A 184 -15.59 -2.33 -17.31
CA THR A 184 -14.82 -2.03 -16.08
C THR A 184 -13.65 -1.08 -16.34
N SER A 185 -13.90 0.00 -17.10
CA SER A 185 -12.86 1.00 -17.41
C SER A 185 -12.62 1.98 -16.25
N PHE A 186 -13.68 2.57 -15.70
CA PHE A 186 -13.58 3.62 -14.67
C PHE A 186 -13.80 3.07 -13.25
N PRO A 187 -13.00 3.48 -12.25
CA PRO A 187 -11.69 4.13 -12.38
C PRO A 187 -10.59 3.14 -12.77
N SER A 188 -9.44 3.63 -13.22
CA SER A 188 -8.29 2.79 -13.56
C SER A 188 -7.67 2.13 -12.31
N GLY A 189 -7.81 0.81 -12.19
CA GLY A 189 -7.25 0.06 -11.06
C GLY A 189 -5.72 0.02 -11.01
N HIS A 190 -5.07 0.02 -12.18
CA HIS A 190 -3.62 0.14 -12.28
C HIS A 190 -3.14 1.48 -11.74
N SER A 191 -3.73 2.58 -12.23
CA SER A 191 -3.40 3.94 -11.79
C SER A 191 -3.67 4.15 -10.31
N THR A 192 -4.73 3.54 -9.79
CA THR A 192 -5.02 3.53 -8.35
C THR A 192 -3.93 2.84 -7.54
N THR A 193 -3.50 1.65 -7.97
CA THR A 193 -2.42 0.90 -7.32
C THR A 193 -1.12 1.68 -7.32
N VAL A 194 -0.75 2.24 -8.49
CA VAL A 194 0.44 3.07 -8.67
C VAL A 194 0.41 4.28 -7.75
N ALA A 195 -0.70 5.03 -7.71
CA ALA A 195 -0.83 6.19 -6.82
C ALA A 195 -0.77 5.80 -5.34
N ALA A 196 -1.43 4.72 -4.94
CA ALA A 196 -1.43 4.28 -3.56
C ALA A 196 -0.02 3.87 -3.10
N PHE A 197 0.67 3.08 -3.92
CA PHE A 197 2.04 2.65 -3.65
C PHE A 197 3.03 3.83 -3.67
N ALA A 198 2.98 4.66 -4.70
CA ALA A 198 3.87 5.80 -4.85
C ALA A 198 3.69 6.82 -3.72
N LEU A 199 2.45 7.14 -3.33
CA LEU A 199 2.21 8.05 -2.22
C LEU A 199 2.65 7.45 -0.89
N ALA A 200 2.45 6.14 -0.68
CA ALA A 200 2.95 5.46 0.51
C ALA A 200 4.48 5.57 0.60
N LEU A 201 5.19 5.31 -0.51
CA LEU A 201 6.65 5.47 -0.58
C LEU A 201 7.09 6.93 -0.41
N ALA A 202 6.38 7.90 -0.99
CA ALA A 202 6.69 9.32 -0.85
C ALA A 202 6.53 9.82 0.59
N LEU A 203 5.59 9.24 1.35
CA LEU A 203 5.42 9.53 2.78
C LEU A 203 6.50 8.87 3.65
N ILE A 204 6.99 7.68 3.26
CA ILE A 204 8.08 6.98 3.97
C ILE A 204 9.43 7.63 3.65
N PHE A 205 9.66 8.01 2.40
CA PHE A 205 10.91 8.54 1.85
C PHE A 205 10.72 9.95 1.27
N PRO A 206 10.47 10.98 2.12
CA PRO A 206 10.12 12.32 1.66
C PRO A 206 11.20 12.99 0.80
N ALA A 207 12.47 12.59 0.95
CA ALA A 207 13.58 13.08 0.12
C ALA A 207 13.45 12.69 -1.36
N TRP A 208 12.79 11.57 -1.66
CA TRP A 208 12.65 11.00 -3.00
C TRP A 208 11.27 11.23 -3.60
N ARG A 209 10.40 12.02 -2.94
CA ARG A 209 8.98 12.15 -3.29
C ARG A 209 8.74 12.61 -4.74
N TRP A 210 9.59 13.48 -5.27
CA TRP A 210 9.44 13.99 -6.63
C TRP A 210 9.85 12.97 -7.68
N LEU A 211 10.93 12.22 -7.43
CA LEU A 211 11.32 11.09 -8.28
C LEU A 211 10.23 10.02 -8.29
N ILE A 212 9.71 9.67 -7.11
CA ILE A 212 8.61 8.71 -6.97
C ILE A 212 7.36 9.18 -7.72
N ALA A 213 7.01 10.47 -7.61
CA ALA A 213 5.88 11.05 -8.33
C ALA A 213 6.08 11.01 -9.86
N ALA A 214 7.29 11.29 -10.35
CA ALA A 214 7.61 11.19 -11.77
C ALA A 214 7.48 9.75 -12.29
N VAL A 215 8.01 8.77 -11.57
CA VAL A 215 7.87 7.34 -11.93
C VAL A 215 6.40 6.93 -11.92
N ALA A 216 5.63 7.36 -10.91
CA ALA A 216 4.20 7.07 -10.81
C ALA A 216 3.39 7.68 -11.95
N PHE A 217 3.74 8.90 -12.37
CA PHE A 217 3.13 9.56 -13.52
C PHE A 217 3.33 8.73 -14.79
N TRP A 218 4.56 8.33 -15.10
CA TRP A 218 4.85 7.52 -16.29
C TRP A 218 4.19 6.15 -16.25
N ALA A 219 4.18 5.49 -15.09
CA ALA A 219 3.48 4.23 -14.91
C ALA A 219 1.96 4.37 -15.14
N ALA A 220 1.32 5.42 -14.62
CA ALA A 220 -0.09 5.68 -14.85
C ALA A 220 -0.37 6.07 -16.32
N PHE A 221 0.46 6.92 -16.90
CA PHE A 221 0.36 7.38 -18.28
C PHE A 221 0.48 6.24 -19.30
N SER A 222 1.29 5.23 -19.01
CA SER A 222 1.41 4.02 -19.82
C SER A 222 0.06 3.36 -20.13
N ARG A 223 -0.95 3.51 -19.27
CA ARG A 223 -2.29 2.94 -19.46
C ARG A 223 -3.09 3.64 -20.56
N VAL A 224 -2.83 4.92 -20.77
CA VAL A 224 -3.35 5.69 -21.91
C VAL A 224 -2.62 5.24 -23.18
N MET A 225 -1.29 5.14 -23.12
CA MET A 225 -0.46 4.76 -24.28
C MET A 225 -0.74 3.35 -24.81
N VAL A 226 -1.10 2.40 -23.93
CA VAL A 226 -1.50 1.04 -24.33
C VAL A 226 -2.98 1.00 -24.76
N GLY A 227 -3.70 2.13 -24.76
CA GLY A 227 -5.12 2.21 -25.15
C GLY A 227 -6.06 1.46 -24.20
N ALA A 228 -5.62 1.17 -22.98
CA ALA A 228 -6.37 0.32 -22.05
C ALA A 228 -7.40 1.10 -21.20
N HIS A 229 -7.18 2.40 -21.05
CA HIS A 229 -7.98 3.31 -20.24
C HIS A 229 -7.98 4.71 -20.84
N TYR A 230 -9.06 5.45 -20.61
CA TYR A 230 -9.13 6.86 -20.94
C TYR A 230 -8.28 7.70 -19.96
N PRO A 231 -7.76 8.87 -20.36
CA PRO A 231 -7.07 9.81 -19.46
C PRO A 231 -7.86 10.13 -18.17
N SER A 232 -9.18 10.34 -18.27
CA SER A 232 -10.02 10.59 -17.10
C SER A 232 -10.12 9.37 -16.16
N ASP A 233 -10.12 8.13 -16.68
CA ASP A 233 -10.07 6.91 -15.86
C ASP A 233 -8.75 6.86 -15.06
N VAL A 234 -7.65 7.26 -15.69
CA VAL A 234 -6.31 7.30 -15.10
C VAL A 234 -6.25 8.37 -14.01
N ALA A 235 -6.71 9.58 -14.29
CA ALA A 235 -6.78 10.68 -13.32
C ALA A 235 -7.64 10.31 -12.10
N ALA A 236 -8.82 9.72 -12.33
CA ALA A 236 -9.70 9.25 -11.27
C ALA A 236 -9.05 8.16 -10.41
N GLY A 237 -8.36 7.21 -11.05
CA GLY A 237 -7.61 6.18 -10.34
C GLY A 237 -6.49 6.77 -9.48
N LEU A 238 -5.71 7.71 -10.02
CA LEU A 238 -4.65 8.39 -9.28
C LEU A 238 -5.20 9.12 -8.04
N LEU A 239 -6.30 9.86 -8.20
CA LEU A 239 -6.96 10.58 -7.11
C LEU A 239 -7.48 9.62 -6.04
N LEU A 240 -8.14 8.53 -6.43
CA LEU A 240 -8.66 7.52 -5.51
C LEU A 240 -7.53 6.88 -4.69
N GLY A 241 -6.47 6.42 -5.35
CA GLY A 241 -5.33 5.78 -4.69
C GLY A 241 -4.62 6.72 -3.71
N ALA A 242 -4.44 7.98 -4.11
CA ALA A 242 -3.87 9.02 -3.25
C ALA A 242 -4.77 9.33 -2.05
N ALA A 243 -6.08 9.51 -2.26
CA ALA A 243 -7.04 9.80 -1.20
C ALA A 243 -7.11 8.66 -0.16
N THR A 244 -7.20 7.42 -0.61
CA THR A 244 -7.20 6.24 0.27
C THR A 244 -5.90 6.15 1.08
N THR A 245 -4.76 6.39 0.45
CA THR A 245 -3.45 6.32 1.13
C THR A 245 -3.28 7.44 2.16
N LEU A 246 -3.71 8.67 1.84
CA LEU A 246 -3.74 9.77 2.81
C LEU A 246 -4.68 9.47 3.98
N TYR A 247 -5.83 8.84 3.72
CA TYR A 247 -6.73 8.41 4.78
C TYR A 247 -6.04 7.41 5.72
N CYS A 248 -5.40 6.35 5.17
CA CYS A 248 -4.62 5.38 5.94
C CYS A 248 -3.49 6.06 6.74
N ALA A 249 -2.73 6.94 6.10
CA ALA A 249 -1.62 7.65 6.72
C ALA A 249 -2.08 8.55 7.87
N ARG A 250 -3.19 9.27 7.70
CA ARG A 250 -3.78 10.10 8.77
C ARG A 250 -4.31 9.26 9.92
N TRP A 251 -4.98 8.14 9.61
CA TRP A 251 -5.45 7.20 10.64
C TRP A 251 -4.31 6.68 11.51
N MET A 252 -3.17 6.37 10.89
CA MET A 252 -1.95 5.95 11.55
C MET A 252 -1.28 7.10 12.32
N ALA A 253 -1.23 8.29 11.73
CA ALA A 253 -0.59 9.47 12.30
C ALA A 253 -1.30 9.98 13.58
N LYS A 254 -2.64 9.98 13.59
CA LYS A 254 -3.46 10.30 14.79
C LYS A 254 -3.15 9.35 15.96
N ARG A 255 -2.75 8.12 15.66
CA ARG A 255 -2.37 7.09 16.67
C ARG A 255 -0.87 7.04 16.94
N ARG A 256 -0.08 7.91 16.31
CA ARG A 256 1.39 7.92 16.32
C ARG A 256 2.00 6.56 15.93
N ILE A 257 1.40 5.86 14.97
CA ILE A 257 1.88 4.57 14.44
C ILE A 257 2.61 4.86 13.14
N GLY A 258 3.92 4.69 13.08
CA GLY A 258 4.74 4.98 11.89
C GLY A 258 4.82 6.46 11.49
N PHE A 259 3.76 7.24 11.68
CA PHE A 259 3.62 8.63 11.27
C PHE A 259 3.20 9.53 12.43
N VAL A 260 3.44 10.83 12.27
CA VAL A 260 2.96 11.91 13.15
C VAL A 260 2.37 13.03 12.31
N LEU A 261 1.33 13.68 12.87
CA LEU A 261 0.80 14.93 12.33
C LEU A 261 1.61 16.10 12.89
N ARG A 262 2.06 16.99 11.99
CA ARG A 262 2.65 18.29 12.33
C ARG A 262 1.59 19.39 12.15
N PRO A 263 1.80 20.59 12.73
CA PRO A 263 0.94 21.74 12.48
C PRO A 263 0.70 21.97 10.98
N GLY A 264 -0.53 22.34 10.60
CA GLY A 264 -0.92 22.48 9.20
C GLY A 264 -1.21 21.16 8.47
N GLY A 265 -1.45 20.07 9.19
CA GLY A 265 -1.90 18.79 8.63
C GLY A 265 -0.82 17.97 7.92
N ARG A 266 0.45 18.38 7.98
CA ARG A 266 1.56 17.67 7.33
C ARG A 266 1.85 16.34 8.02
N ILE A 267 1.84 15.26 7.25
CA ILE A 267 2.18 13.91 7.73
C ILE A 267 3.69 13.71 7.57
N ARG A 268 4.36 13.25 8.64
CA ARG A 268 5.77 12.86 8.58
C ARG A 268 6.01 11.49 9.21
N PRO A 269 6.96 10.71 8.70
CA PRO A 269 7.38 9.47 9.35
C PRO A 269 7.96 9.79 10.73
N ILE A 270 7.66 8.94 11.72
CA ILE A 270 8.29 8.97 13.05
C ILE A 270 9.77 8.64 12.92
N ALA A 271 10.09 7.73 12.00
CA ALA A 271 11.46 7.38 11.70
C ALA A 271 12.16 8.53 10.95
N ASN A 272 13.01 9.28 11.65
CA ASN A 272 13.94 10.21 11.02
C ASN A 272 15.18 9.46 10.50
N ALA A 273 16.03 10.14 9.72
CA ALA A 273 17.25 9.55 9.14
C ALA A 273 18.17 8.93 10.20
N PHE A 274 18.26 9.52 11.40
CA PHE A 274 19.04 8.98 12.50
C PHE A 274 18.49 7.64 12.99
N SER A 275 17.19 7.56 13.26
CA SER A 275 16.51 6.33 13.71
C SER A 275 16.53 5.24 12.64
N ALA A 276 16.43 5.60 11.35
CA ALA A 276 16.58 4.67 10.24
C ALA A 276 18.00 4.10 10.18
N ARG A 277 19.04 4.95 10.30
CA ARG A 277 20.44 4.51 10.40
C ARG A 277 20.71 3.67 11.64
N ALA A 278 20.09 4.00 12.77
CA ALA A 278 20.22 3.22 14.01
C ALA A 278 19.55 1.85 13.88
N ALA A 279 18.36 1.79 13.27
CA ALA A 279 17.66 0.55 12.97
C ALA A 279 18.46 -0.34 12.02
N PHE A 280 18.99 0.24 10.93
CA PHE A 280 19.87 -0.46 10.00
C PHE A 280 21.10 -1.03 10.69
N ARG A 281 21.83 -0.22 11.47
CA ARG A 281 23.00 -0.69 12.23
C ARG A 281 22.66 -1.78 13.25
N ALA A 282 21.49 -1.70 13.90
CA ALA A 282 21.06 -2.72 14.85
C ALA A 282 20.83 -4.07 14.15
N LEU A 283 20.12 -4.06 13.02
CA LEU A 283 19.89 -5.26 12.22
C LEU A 283 21.18 -5.79 11.61
N TRP A 284 22.05 -4.90 11.12
CA TRP A 284 23.31 -5.27 10.49
C TRP A 284 24.28 -5.92 11.48
N ASN A 285 24.48 -5.30 12.64
CA ASN A 285 25.35 -5.88 13.67
C ASN A 285 24.81 -7.19 14.23
N ALA A 286 23.48 -7.32 14.32
CA ALA A 286 22.84 -8.57 14.71
C ALA A 286 23.02 -9.67 13.65
N ALA A 287 22.88 -9.34 12.37
CA ALA A 287 23.10 -10.27 11.27
C ALA A 287 24.56 -10.72 11.16
N LEU A 288 25.51 -9.84 11.45
CA LEU A 288 26.94 -10.14 11.49
C LEU A 288 27.42 -10.82 12.78
N GLY A 289 26.53 -11.13 13.73
CA GLY A 289 26.89 -11.72 15.03
C GLY A 289 27.70 -10.79 15.95
N ARG A 290 27.90 -9.53 15.58
CA ARG A 290 28.68 -8.53 16.34
C ARG A 290 27.96 -8.06 17.62
N ARG A 291 26.66 -8.30 17.72
CA ARG A 291 25.83 -8.04 18.91
C ARG A 291 24.76 -9.11 19.04
N SER A 292 24.38 -9.45 20.27
CA SER A 292 23.32 -10.43 20.53
C SER A 292 22.00 -10.01 19.86
N MET A 293 21.40 -10.95 19.12
CA MET A 293 20.05 -10.85 18.58
C MET A 293 18.99 -10.95 19.68
N THR A 294 19.31 -11.63 20.78
CA THR A 294 18.40 -11.91 21.88
C THR A 294 18.69 -10.99 23.06
N ALA A 295 17.65 -10.69 23.85
CA ALA A 295 17.85 -10.06 25.14
C ALA A 295 18.72 -10.98 26.01
N HIS A 296 19.74 -10.43 26.65
CA HIS A 296 20.46 -11.17 27.69
C HIS A 296 19.46 -11.53 28.79
N PRO A 297 19.40 -12.79 29.27
CA PRO A 297 18.72 -13.05 30.53
C PRO A 297 19.38 -12.14 31.56
N ALA A 298 18.58 -11.35 32.28
CA ALA A 298 19.07 -10.62 33.44
C ALA A 298 19.82 -11.63 34.32
N ALA A 299 21.03 -11.28 34.74
CA ALA A 299 21.84 -12.12 35.60
C ALA A 299 21.01 -12.51 36.84
N ALA A 300 20.55 -13.76 36.88
CA ALA A 300 20.11 -14.41 38.10
C ALA A 300 21.38 -14.83 38.86
N GLN A 301 22.12 -13.86 39.36
CA GLN A 301 23.24 -14.01 40.26
C GLN A 301 23.25 -12.78 41.15
N ASP A 302 22.51 -12.86 42.26
CA ASP A 302 22.86 -12.29 43.57
C ASP A 302 21.73 -12.63 44.55
N GLU A 303 21.70 -13.90 44.96
CA GLU A 303 21.19 -14.34 46.26
C GLU A 303 21.98 -15.60 46.62
N LYS A 304 23.10 -15.39 47.30
CA LYS A 304 23.78 -16.37 48.14
C LYS A 304 23.95 -15.74 49.52
#